data_AF-A0A0V8H2S6-F1
#
_entry.id   AF-A0A0V8H2S6-F1
#
_cell.length_a   1.000
_cell.length_b   1.000
_cell.length_c   1.000
_cell.angle_alpha   90.00
_cell.angle_beta   90.00
_cell.angle_gamma   90.00
#
_symmetry.space_group_name_H-M   'P 1'
#
loop_
_entity.id
_entity.type
_entity.pdbx_description
1 polymer ?
#
loop_
_entity_poly.entity_id
_entity_poly.type
_entity_poly.pdbx_seq_one_letter_code
_entity_poly.pdbx_strand_id
1 'polypeptide(L)'
;MKKDDLKKLFDHVDKNEKTSVEFQTVWRKAHRKSWKQKLIQSAGPNLAILLILLVLTPITGYYIVNQSVTSSSAPSVAVHPPETEYVISGKVYNFPNQIVVKGRSNLPEGTIISLKYSKKDKATNLYVEKGVADQEGSFRITGDRLERKEDYIVNIIVYPHIQRDSIKEMLGSKGQYLTKSSDGFTYAHEGESYTGLQILGQVNKSGSNSQSVLSEPLVPLEEFELMH
;
A
#
# COMPACT_ATOMS: atom_id res chain seq x y z
N MET A 1 -37.10 3.53 47.51
CA MET A 1 -38.42 2.87 47.63
C MET A 1 -38.31 1.79 48.69
N LYS A 2 -39.15 1.82 49.73
CA LYS A 2 -39.09 0.81 50.80
C LYS A 2 -39.74 -0.48 50.28
N LYS A 3 -39.26 -1.62 50.78
CA LYS A 3 -39.69 -2.97 50.36
C LYS A 3 -41.21 -3.16 50.47
N ASP A 4 -41.83 -2.44 51.41
CA ASP A 4 -43.27 -2.49 51.68
C ASP A 4 -44.11 -1.76 50.62
N ASP A 5 -43.57 -0.71 49.99
CA ASP A 5 -44.26 0.01 48.90
C ASP A 5 -44.33 -0.86 47.64
N LEU A 6 -43.29 -1.65 47.43
CA LEU A 6 -43.14 -2.55 46.28
C LEU A 6 -44.08 -3.75 46.40
N LYS A 7 -44.26 -4.27 47.61
CA LYS A 7 -45.23 -5.34 47.90
C LYS A 7 -46.67 -4.87 47.67
N LYS A 8 -47.02 -3.66 48.13
CA LYS A 8 -48.36 -3.08 47.90
C LYS A 8 -48.68 -2.86 46.41
N LEU A 9 -47.68 -2.48 45.62
CA LEU A 9 -47.86 -2.30 44.18
C LEU A 9 -48.20 -3.63 43.49
N PHE A 10 -47.50 -4.70 43.83
CA PHE A 10 -47.75 -6.03 43.26
C PHE A 10 -49.05 -6.65 43.74
N ASP A 11 -49.39 -6.51 45.02
CA ASP A 11 -50.67 -6.98 45.57
C ASP A 11 -51.86 -6.26 44.88
N HIS A 12 -51.68 -5.01 44.46
CA HIS A 12 -52.70 -4.24 43.72
C HIS A 12 -52.86 -4.71 42.27
N VAL A 13 -51.76 -5.02 41.59
CA VAL A 13 -51.77 -5.54 40.21
C VAL A 13 -52.36 -6.96 40.15
N ASP A 14 -51.96 -7.86 41.06
CA ASP A 14 -52.47 -9.23 41.12
C ASP A 14 -53.99 -9.27 41.37
N LYS A 15 -54.48 -8.37 42.25
CA LYS A 15 -55.91 -8.27 42.55
C LYS A 15 -56.73 -7.72 41.38
N ASN A 16 -56.15 -6.83 40.57
CA ASN A 16 -56.82 -6.28 39.39
C ASN A 16 -56.81 -7.24 38.20
N GLU A 17 -55.74 -8.03 38.03
CA GLU A 17 -55.57 -8.87 36.85
C GLU A 17 -56.06 -10.32 37.05
N LYS A 18 -56.51 -10.69 38.27
CA LYS A 18 -56.95 -12.06 38.62
C LYS A 18 -55.93 -13.14 38.25
N THR A 19 -54.64 -12.81 38.34
CA THR A 19 -53.55 -13.73 38.00
C THR A 19 -53.06 -14.41 39.28
N SER A 20 -53.34 -15.71 39.42
CA SER A 20 -52.78 -16.51 40.53
C SER A 20 -51.30 -16.78 40.25
N VAL A 21 -50.41 -16.16 41.01
CA VAL A 21 -48.95 -16.31 40.89
C VAL A 21 -48.50 -17.72 41.34
N GLU A 22 -48.58 -18.69 40.44
CA GLU A 22 -47.78 -19.93 40.49
C GLU A 22 -46.53 -19.86 39.58
N PHE A 23 -46.33 -18.72 38.89
CA PHE A 23 -45.27 -18.60 37.89
C PHE A 23 -43.85 -18.51 38.47
N GLN A 24 -43.69 -18.18 39.76
CA GLN A 24 -42.36 -17.99 40.34
C GLN A 24 -41.67 -19.28 40.83
N THR A 25 -42.41 -20.33 41.17
CA THR A 25 -41.84 -21.58 41.70
C THR A 25 -41.47 -22.57 40.60
N VAL A 26 -42.25 -22.66 39.51
CA VAL A 26 -41.97 -23.58 38.40
C VAL A 26 -40.82 -23.05 37.52
N TRP A 27 -40.76 -21.74 37.25
CA TRP A 27 -39.79 -21.17 36.33
C TRP A 27 -38.37 -21.05 36.91
N ARG A 28 -38.24 -20.85 38.24
CA ARG A 28 -36.92 -20.70 38.90
C ARG A 28 -36.12 -21.99 39.06
N LYS A 29 -36.75 -23.18 39.07
CA LYS A 29 -36.06 -24.45 39.33
C LYS A 29 -35.71 -25.23 38.06
N ALA A 30 -36.57 -25.23 37.04
CA ALA A 30 -36.37 -26.07 35.85
C ALA A 30 -35.25 -25.56 34.91
N HIS A 31 -35.03 -24.25 34.82
CA HIS A 31 -34.11 -23.68 33.80
C HIS A 31 -32.72 -23.25 34.29
N ARG A 32 -32.42 -23.35 35.60
CA ARG A 32 -31.12 -22.91 36.13
C ARG A 32 -29.95 -23.77 35.63
N LYS A 33 -30.16 -25.07 35.41
CA LYS A 33 -29.14 -25.98 34.86
C LYS A 33 -28.92 -25.76 33.36
N SER A 34 -29.99 -25.55 32.58
CA SER A 34 -29.89 -25.37 31.12
C SER A 34 -29.22 -24.03 30.76
N TRP A 35 -29.43 -22.97 31.55
CA TRP A 35 -28.80 -21.68 31.29
C TRP A 35 -27.30 -21.68 31.55
N LYS A 36 -26.84 -22.36 32.61
CA LYS A 36 -25.40 -22.54 32.86
C LYS A 36 -24.71 -23.32 31.73
N GLN A 37 -25.34 -24.38 31.23
CA GLN A 37 -24.81 -25.15 30.10
C GLN A 37 -24.76 -24.33 28.81
N LYS A 38 -25.81 -23.57 28.49
CA LYS A 38 -25.83 -22.67 27.33
C LYS A 38 -24.76 -21.59 27.41
N LEU A 39 -24.55 -21.01 28.60
CA LEU A 39 -23.54 -19.98 28.82
C LEU A 39 -22.11 -20.54 28.72
N ILE A 40 -21.85 -21.75 29.21
CA ILE A 40 -20.56 -22.42 29.04
C ILE A 40 -20.32 -22.80 27.57
N GLN A 41 -21.35 -23.30 26.87
CA GLN A 41 -21.28 -23.63 25.45
C GLN A 41 -21.03 -22.41 24.56
N SER A 42 -21.60 -21.23 24.91
CA SER A 42 -21.35 -20.00 24.15
C SER A 42 -20.05 -19.30 24.55
N ALA A 43 -19.63 -19.39 25.83
CA ALA A 43 -18.43 -18.73 26.31
C ALA A 43 -17.15 -19.49 25.95
N GLY A 44 -17.20 -20.82 25.86
CA GLY A 44 -16.04 -21.66 25.53
C GLY A 44 -15.34 -21.27 24.20
N PRO A 45 -16.08 -21.22 23.07
CA PRO A 45 -15.49 -20.83 21.78
C PRO A 45 -14.95 -19.39 21.78
N ASN A 46 -15.69 -18.45 22.38
CA ASN A 46 -15.28 -17.05 22.46
C ASN A 46 -14.02 -16.86 23.31
N LEU A 47 -13.91 -17.60 24.41
CA LEU A 47 -12.75 -17.57 25.29
C LEU A 47 -11.54 -18.25 24.62
N ALA A 48 -11.75 -19.32 23.83
CA ALA A 48 -10.70 -19.92 23.02
C ALA A 48 -10.18 -18.96 21.94
N ILE A 49 -11.07 -18.24 21.24
CA ILE A 49 -10.67 -17.22 20.25
C ILE A 49 -9.86 -16.10 20.91
N LEU A 50 -10.28 -15.62 22.08
CA LEU A 50 -9.54 -14.61 22.85
C LEU A 50 -8.15 -15.09 23.26
N LEU A 51 -8.02 -16.33 23.72
CA LEU A 51 -6.72 -16.92 24.07
C LEU A 51 -5.81 -17.09 22.86
N ILE A 52 -6.35 -17.50 21.72
CA ILE A 52 -5.61 -17.61 20.46
C ILE A 52 -5.08 -16.23 20.03
N LEU A 53 -5.92 -15.19 20.08
CA LEU A 53 -5.50 -13.82 19.75
C LEU A 53 -4.42 -13.31 20.72
N LEU A 54 -4.51 -13.65 22.00
CA LEU A 54 -3.53 -13.26 23.03
C LEU A 54 -2.16 -13.92 22.83
N VAL A 55 -2.11 -15.13 22.26
CA VAL A 55 -0.86 -15.81 21.92
C VAL A 55 -0.32 -15.37 20.56
N LEU A 56 -1.18 -15.14 19.56
CA LEU A 56 -0.73 -14.69 18.23
C LEU A 56 -0.18 -13.26 18.24
N THR A 57 -0.80 -12.33 18.98
CA THR A 57 -0.38 -10.92 19.02
C THR A 57 1.09 -10.69 19.40
N PRO A 58 1.67 -11.32 20.45
CA PRO A 58 3.09 -11.16 20.76
C PRO A 58 4.00 -11.82 19.72
N ILE A 59 3.57 -12.92 19.06
CA ILE A 59 4.36 -13.58 18.00
C ILE A 59 4.41 -12.69 16.76
N THR A 60 3.27 -12.13 16.33
CA THR A 60 3.23 -11.18 15.21
C THR A 60 3.98 -9.90 15.53
N GLY A 61 3.86 -9.39 16.76
CA GLY A 61 4.63 -8.24 17.23
C GLY A 61 6.14 -8.50 17.24
N TYR A 62 6.58 -9.68 17.71
CA TYR A 62 7.98 -10.09 17.66
C TYR A 62 8.49 -10.19 16.22
N TYR A 63 7.70 -10.73 15.29
CA TYR A 63 8.11 -10.83 13.89
C TYR A 63 8.26 -9.45 13.23
N ILE A 64 7.37 -8.49 13.54
CA ILE A 64 7.44 -7.12 13.04
C ILE A 64 8.62 -6.36 13.65
N VAL A 65 8.85 -6.48 14.96
CA VAL A 65 9.94 -5.79 15.65
C VAL A 65 11.29 -6.43 15.30
N ASN A 66 11.39 -7.75 15.21
CA ASN A 66 12.67 -8.42 14.93
C ASN A 66 13.07 -8.40 13.45
N GLN A 67 12.15 -8.10 12.53
CA GLN A 67 12.52 -7.68 11.16
C GLN A 67 13.31 -6.37 11.15
N SER A 68 13.16 -5.51 12.18
CA SER A 68 13.92 -4.26 12.30
C SER A 68 15.28 -4.39 12.99
N VAL A 69 15.71 -5.59 13.44
CA VAL A 69 16.96 -5.77 14.21
C VAL A 69 18.01 -6.63 13.49
N THR A 70 17.74 -7.10 12.27
CA THR A 70 18.81 -7.52 11.35
C THR A 70 19.34 -6.32 10.57
N SER A 71 19.51 -5.18 11.23
CA SER A 71 20.36 -4.09 10.77
C SER A 71 21.82 -4.52 11.02
N SER A 72 22.37 -5.30 10.09
CA SER A 72 23.82 -5.34 9.93
C SER A 72 24.29 -3.90 9.76
N SER A 73 25.03 -3.45 10.77
CA SER A 73 25.90 -2.28 10.83
C SER A 73 25.86 -1.38 9.59
N ALA A 74 25.23 -0.21 9.73
CA ALA A 74 25.36 0.88 8.78
C ALA A 74 26.85 1.17 8.50
N PRO A 75 27.29 1.22 7.23
CA PRO A 75 28.40 2.09 6.90
C PRO A 75 27.87 3.51 7.05
N SER A 76 28.55 4.27 7.90
CA SER A 76 28.45 5.73 7.98
C SER A 76 28.27 6.36 6.61
N VAL A 77 27.30 7.27 6.51
CA VAL A 77 27.08 8.20 5.40
C VAL A 77 28.42 8.74 4.92
N ALA A 78 28.90 8.20 3.79
CA ALA A 78 29.98 8.82 3.04
C ALA A 78 29.37 10.09 2.43
N VAL A 79 29.90 11.24 2.82
CA VAL A 79 29.55 12.60 2.34
C VAL A 79 30.01 12.82 0.88
N HIS A 80 30.25 11.75 0.13
CA HIS A 80 30.55 11.76 -1.28
C HIS A 80 29.76 10.60 -1.91
N PRO A 81 28.90 10.84 -2.91
CA PRO A 81 28.34 9.73 -3.66
C PRO A 81 29.54 9.00 -4.28
N PRO A 82 29.64 7.66 -4.14
CA PRO A 82 30.61 6.92 -4.92
C PRO A 82 30.36 7.26 -6.40
N GLU A 83 31.38 7.11 -7.25
CA GLU A 83 31.26 7.21 -8.71
C GLU A 83 30.34 6.14 -9.33
N THR A 84 29.39 5.61 -8.56
CA THR A 84 28.32 4.71 -8.95
C THR A 84 27.36 5.42 -9.90
N GLU A 85 27.25 4.87 -11.10
CA GLU A 85 26.17 5.14 -12.03
C GLU A 85 24.81 4.91 -11.34
N TYR A 86 23.91 5.89 -11.45
CA TYR A 86 22.52 5.70 -10.99
C TYR A 86 21.78 4.85 -12.02
N VAL A 87 21.16 3.77 -11.55
CA VAL A 87 20.46 2.80 -12.39
C VAL A 87 19.04 2.65 -11.87
N ILE A 88 18.09 2.63 -12.79
CA ILE A 88 16.68 2.36 -12.50
C ILE A 88 16.18 1.24 -13.42
N SER A 89 15.46 0.28 -12.85
CA SER A 89 14.93 -0.86 -13.60
C SER A 89 13.56 -1.23 -13.08
N GLY A 90 12.76 -1.94 -13.89
CA GLY A 90 11.47 -2.41 -13.43
C GLY A 90 10.61 -3.03 -14.50
N LYS A 91 9.35 -3.24 -14.13
CA LYS A 91 8.33 -3.80 -15.00
C LYS A 91 7.01 -3.06 -14.83
N VAL A 92 6.27 -2.99 -15.92
CA VAL A 92 4.92 -2.45 -16.01
C VAL A 92 3.96 -3.63 -16.01
N TYR A 93 3.05 -3.70 -15.04
CA TYR A 93 2.02 -4.72 -14.95
C TYR A 93 0.70 -4.14 -15.44
N ASN A 94 0.17 -4.74 -16.50
CA ASN A 94 -1.03 -4.32 -17.19
C ASN A 94 -2.25 -5.03 -16.61
N PHE A 95 -2.95 -4.40 -15.67
CA PHE A 95 -4.24 -4.89 -15.17
C PHE A 95 -5.41 -4.32 -16.00
N PRO A 96 -6.62 -4.90 -15.91
CA PRO A 96 -7.78 -4.43 -16.67
C PRO A 96 -8.19 -2.98 -16.40
N ASN A 97 -8.00 -2.49 -15.16
CA ASN A 97 -8.43 -1.16 -14.71
C ASN A 97 -7.30 -0.24 -14.28
N GLN A 98 -6.11 -0.79 -14.05
CA GLN A 98 -4.98 -0.05 -13.48
C GLN A 98 -3.69 -0.52 -14.11
N ILE A 99 -2.66 0.31 -14.00
CA ILE A 99 -1.30 -0.04 -14.32
C ILE A 99 -0.51 0.04 -13.03
N VAL A 100 0.28 -1.00 -12.77
CA VAL A 100 1.17 -1.01 -11.62
C VAL A 100 2.59 -1.09 -12.15
N VAL A 101 3.40 -0.10 -11.82
CA VAL A 101 4.82 -0.13 -12.09
C VAL A 101 5.53 -0.55 -10.82
N LYS A 102 6.39 -1.55 -10.92
CA LYS A 102 7.30 -1.95 -9.83
C LYS A 102 8.72 -1.90 -10.35
N GLY A 103 9.59 -1.27 -9.61
CA GLY A 103 10.99 -1.18 -9.98
C GLY A 103 11.92 -1.17 -8.79
N ARG A 104 13.21 -1.21 -9.12
CA ARG A 104 14.34 -1.09 -8.22
C ARG A 104 15.31 -0.07 -8.77
N SER A 105 15.99 0.61 -7.87
CA SER A 105 17.00 1.60 -8.18
C SER A 105 18.07 1.60 -7.09
N ASN A 106 19.21 2.24 -7.36
CA ASN A 106 20.18 2.61 -6.33
C ASN A 106 20.04 4.10 -5.95
N LEU A 107 18.86 4.68 -6.20
CA LEU A 107 18.57 6.07 -5.84
C LEU A 107 18.40 6.20 -4.32
N PRO A 108 18.71 7.37 -3.73
CA PRO A 108 18.54 7.58 -2.31
C PRO A 108 17.08 7.40 -1.85
N GLU A 109 16.89 6.94 -0.62
CA GLU A 109 15.57 6.85 0.03
C GLU A 109 14.85 8.20 -0.07
N GLY A 110 13.56 8.18 -0.40
CA GLY A 110 12.76 9.40 -0.48
C GLY A 110 12.81 10.07 -1.85
N THR A 111 13.55 9.52 -2.82
CA THR A 111 13.56 10.02 -4.20
C THR A 111 12.17 9.89 -4.82
N ILE A 112 11.65 11.01 -5.32
CA ILE A 112 10.37 11.10 -6.01
C ILE A 112 10.53 10.62 -7.45
N ILE A 113 9.76 9.61 -7.82
CA ILE A 113 9.74 9.01 -9.15
C ILE A 113 8.39 9.32 -9.79
N SER A 114 8.40 9.89 -10.99
CA SER A 114 7.19 10.30 -11.70
C SER A 114 6.83 9.29 -12.79
N LEU A 115 5.58 8.88 -12.85
CA LEU A 115 5.00 8.11 -13.96
C LEU A 115 4.25 9.07 -14.88
N LYS A 116 4.64 9.11 -16.15
CA LYS A 116 3.94 9.88 -17.20
C LYS A 116 3.39 8.98 -18.30
N TYR A 117 2.19 9.32 -18.77
CA TYR A 117 1.56 8.67 -19.90
C TYR A 117 1.72 9.49 -21.17
N SER A 118 2.17 8.85 -22.24
CA SER A 118 2.20 9.42 -23.58
C SER A 118 1.54 8.47 -24.57
N LYS A 119 0.65 9.00 -25.43
CA LYS A 119 0.23 8.28 -26.64
C LYS A 119 1.44 8.07 -27.56
N LYS A 120 1.36 7.07 -28.45
CA LYS A 120 2.44 6.73 -29.38
C LYS A 120 2.89 7.92 -30.26
N ASP A 121 2.00 8.88 -30.50
CA ASP A 121 2.29 10.15 -31.21
C ASP A 121 3.00 11.23 -30.35
N LYS A 122 3.52 10.88 -29.15
CA LYS A 122 4.40 11.66 -28.25
C LYS A 122 3.90 13.06 -27.80
N ALA A 123 2.77 13.57 -28.29
CA ALA A 123 2.37 14.98 -28.12
C ALA A 123 1.47 15.31 -26.91
N THR A 124 0.90 14.31 -26.22
CA THR A 124 -0.05 14.56 -25.13
C THR A 124 0.40 13.89 -23.84
N ASN A 125 0.88 14.70 -22.89
CA ASN A 125 1.10 14.28 -21.51
C ASN A 125 -0.26 14.25 -20.81
N LEU A 126 -0.81 13.06 -20.59
CA LEU A 126 -2.19 12.93 -20.13
C LEU A 126 -2.31 12.95 -18.61
N TYR A 127 -1.29 12.50 -17.88
CA TYR A 127 -1.37 12.36 -16.43
C TYR A 127 0.01 12.12 -15.79
N VAL A 128 0.21 12.59 -14.55
CA VAL A 128 1.46 12.41 -13.78
C VAL A 128 1.13 11.81 -12.41
N GLU A 129 1.55 10.57 -12.18
CA GLU A 129 1.52 9.95 -10.86
C GLU A 129 2.90 9.98 -10.21
N LYS A 130 2.97 9.98 -8.87
CA LYS A 130 4.25 10.03 -8.13
C LYS A 130 4.38 8.84 -7.19
N GLY A 131 5.54 8.20 -7.22
CA GLY A 131 6.00 7.25 -6.21
C GLY A 131 7.24 7.75 -5.50
N VAL A 132 7.65 7.00 -4.48
CA VAL A 132 8.84 7.28 -3.68
C VAL A 132 9.67 6.01 -3.58
N ALA A 133 11.00 6.13 -3.78
CA ALA A 133 11.93 5.04 -3.53
C ALA A 133 12.12 4.82 -2.03
N ASP A 134 12.06 3.57 -1.58
CA ASP A 134 12.35 3.19 -0.20
C ASP A 134 13.87 3.02 0.05
N GLN A 135 14.23 2.59 1.27
CA GLN A 135 15.62 2.36 1.69
C GLN A 135 16.34 1.30 0.87
N GLU A 136 15.60 0.34 0.32
CA GLU A 136 16.14 -0.71 -0.55
C GLU A 136 16.14 -0.27 -2.02
N GLY A 137 15.78 0.99 -2.28
CA GLY A 137 15.64 1.57 -3.61
C GLY A 137 14.49 0.96 -4.43
N SER A 138 13.58 0.23 -3.78
CA SER A 138 12.38 -0.30 -4.41
C SER A 138 11.33 0.80 -4.51
N PHE A 139 10.54 0.77 -5.59
CA PHE A 139 9.43 1.70 -5.77
C PHE A 139 8.24 1.02 -6.43
N ARG A 140 7.06 1.54 -6.11
CA ARG A 140 5.81 1.13 -6.73
C ARG A 140 4.96 2.36 -7.03
N ILE A 141 4.49 2.44 -8.27
CA ILE A 141 3.55 3.48 -8.71
C ILE A 141 2.32 2.76 -9.23
N THR A 142 1.14 3.19 -8.80
CA THR A 142 -0.12 2.70 -9.36
C THR A 142 -0.80 3.89 -10.03
N GLY A 143 -1.26 3.71 -11.25
CA GLY A 143 -2.03 4.72 -11.95
C GLY A 143 -3.20 4.10 -12.68
N ASP A 144 -4.21 4.91 -12.94
CA ASP A 144 -5.39 4.45 -13.66
C ASP A 144 -5.05 4.11 -15.11
N ARG A 145 -5.80 3.16 -15.66
CA ARG A 145 -5.71 2.86 -17.08
C ARG A 145 -6.56 3.86 -17.86
N LEU A 146 -5.92 4.70 -18.67
CA LEU A 146 -6.59 5.76 -19.44
C LEU A 146 -7.62 5.21 -20.44
N GLU A 147 -7.21 4.40 -21.42
CA GLU A 147 -8.15 3.67 -22.28
C GLU A 147 -7.67 2.23 -22.54
N ARG A 148 -8.60 1.31 -22.78
CA ARG A 148 -8.26 -0.11 -23.00
C ARG A 148 -7.89 -0.44 -24.45
N LYS A 149 -8.33 0.40 -25.39
CA LYS A 149 -8.27 0.13 -26.84
C LYS A 149 -7.03 0.69 -27.52
N GLU A 150 -6.26 1.52 -26.82
CA GLU A 150 -5.05 2.14 -27.33
C GLU A 150 -3.80 1.55 -26.64
N ASP A 151 -2.68 1.61 -27.35
CA ASP A 151 -1.35 1.36 -26.79
C ASP A 151 -0.81 2.68 -26.23
N TYR A 152 -0.25 2.63 -25.02
CA TYR A 152 0.39 3.79 -24.39
C TYR A 152 1.83 3.48 -24.04
N ILE A 153 2.63 4.53 -24.01
CA ILE A 153 3.98 4.48 -23.47
C ILE A 153 3.91 5.08 -22.07
N VAL A 154 4.44 4.34 -21.09
CA VAL A 154 4.67 4.85 -19.75
C VAL A 154 6.12 5.27 -19.62
N ASN A 155 6.34 6.46 -19.08
CA ASN A 155 7.66 7.01 -18.82
C ASN A 155 7.84 7.10 -17.32
N ILE A 156 8.87 6.43 -16.80
CA ILE A 156 9.31 6.55 -15.43
C ILE A 156 10.45 7.54 -15.40
N ILE A 157 10.24 8.67 -14.72
CA ILE A 157 11.12 9.82 -14.80
C ILE A 157 11.51 10.28 -13.40
N VAL A 158 12.80 10.49 -13.20
CA VAL A 158 13.36 11.14 -12.01
C VAL A 158 13.77 12.55 -12.38
N TYR A 159 13.08 13.53 -11.80
CA TYR A 159 13.35 14.94 -11.99
C TYR A 159 14.11 15.50 -10.78
N PRO A 160 15.34 16.05 -10.92
CA PRO A 160 16.04 16.67 -9.80
C PRO A 160 15.33 17.88 -9.18
N HIS A 161 14.68 18.72 -10.00
CA HIS A 161 14.09 19.98 -9.53
C HIS A 161 12.95 19.80 -8.51
N ILE A 162 12.22 18.68 -8.57
CA ILE A 162 11.11 18.38 -7.65
C ILE A 162 11.54 17.67 -6.36
N GLN A 163 12.81 17.28 -6.24
CA GLN A 163 13.28 16.53 -5.08
C GLN A 163 13.42 17.44 -3.84
N ARG A 164 13.48 16.81 -2.66
CA ARG A 164 13.84 17.50 -1.41
C ARG A 164 15.32 17.86 -1.41
N ASP A 165 15.70 18.86 -0.62
CA ASP A 165 17.07 19.41 -0.62
C ASP A 165 18.15 18.35 -0.35
N SER A 166 17.91 17.44 0.60
CA SER A 166 18.83 16.33 0.88
C SER A 166 19.06 15.41 -0.34
N ILE A 167 18.03 15.18 -1.15
CA ILE A 167 18.13 14.38 -2.38
C ILE A 167 18.78 15.19 -3.50
N LYS A 168 18.51 16.50 -3.59
CA LYS A 168 19.16 17.42 -4.53
C LYS A 168 20.67 17.49 -4.28
N GLU A 169 21.12 17.45 -3.04
CA GLU A 169 22.55 17.38 -2.71
C GLU A 169 23.20 16.09 -3.26
N MET A 170 22.48 14.97 -3.23
CA MET A 170 22.97 13.67 -3.70
C MET A 170 22.90 13.49 -5.22
N LEU A 171 21.82 13.91 -5.87
CA LEU A 171 21.65 13.81 -7.33
C LEU A 171 22.27 15.00 -8.09
N GLY A 172 22.55 16.07 -7.35
CA GLY A 172 22.87 17.38 -7.87
C GLY A 172 21.60 18.21 -8.09
N SER A 173 21.63 19.50 -7.71
CA SER A 173 20.46 20.40 -7.83
C SER A 173 19.86 20.44 -9.23
N LYS A 174 20.69 20.22 -10.27
CA LYS A 174 20.27 20.13 -11.67
C LYS A 174 20.45 18.72 -12.27
N GLY A 175 20.77 17.73 -11.45
CA GLY A 175 21.03 16.35 -11.88
C GLY A 175 22.44 16.12 -12.42
N GLN A 176 23.41 16.99 -12.11
CA GLN A 176 24.78 16.85 -12.62
C GLN A 176 25.43 15.49 -12.31
N TYR A 177 24.99 14.79 -11.27
CA TYR A 177 25.50 13.47 -10.88
C TYR A 177 24.75 12.31 -11.54
N LEU A 178 23.73 12.59 -12.35
CA LEU A 178 22.97 11.61 -13.14
C LEU A 178 23.57 11.37 -14.55
N THR A 179 24.57 12.17 -14.95
CA THR A 179 25.10 12.25 -16.33
C THR A 179 25.79 10.99 -16.86
N LYS A 180 26.18 10.07 -15.98
CA LYS A 180 26.91 8.85 -16.36
C LYS A 180 26.00 7.64 -16.66
N SER A 181 24.68 7.79 -16.54
CA SER A 181 23.73 6.70 -16.72
C SER A 181 23.25 6.58 -18.17
N SER A 182 23.15 5.35 -18.67
CA SER A 182 22.45 5.05 -19.94
C SER A 182 20.97 5.48 -19.93
N ASP A 183 20.38 5.66 -18.75
CA ASP A 183 19.01 6.16 -18.58
C ASP A 183 18.95 7.71 -18.52
N GLY A 184 20.08 8.40 -18.65
CA GLY A 184 20.18 9.85 -18.52
C GLY A 184 19.59 10.62 -19.70
N PHE A 185 18.81 11.67 -19.44
CA PHE A 185 18.32 12.59 -20.48
C PHE A 185 18.42 14.05 -20.04
N THR A 186 18.55 14.96 -20.99
CA THR A 186 18.62 16.41 -20.72
C THR A 186 17.28 17.07 -21.08
N TYR A 187 16.82 18.00 -20.24
CA TYR A 187 15.59 18.76 -20.47
C TYR A 187 15.71 20.20 -19.95
N ALA A 188 14.93 21.11 -20.53
CA ALA A 188 14.83 22.49 -20.07
C ALA A 188 13.70 22.63 -19.03
N HIS A 189 13.97 23.33 -17.93
CA HIS A 189 12.98 23.70 -16.93
C HIS A 189 13.29 25.12 -16.44
N GLU A 190 12.30 26.01 -16.51
CA GLU A 190 12.44 27.43 -16.12
C GLU A 190 13.63 28.16 -16.79
N GLY A 191 13.92 27.80 -18.05
CA GLY A 191 15.02 28.40 -18.82
C GLY A 191 16.41 27.84 -18.48
N GLU A 192 16.51 26.89 -17.55
CA GLU A 192 17.76 26.21 -17.21
C GLU A 192 17.77 24.77 -17.72
N SER A 193 18.97 24.25 -17.99
CA SER A 193 19.19 22.86 -18.40
C SER A 193 19.33 21.95 -17.18
N TYR A 194 18.62 20.83 -17.20
CA TYR A 194 18.63 19.78 -16.17
C TYR A 194 18.92 18.42 -16.80
N THR A 195 19.55 17.54 -16.04
CA THR A 195 19.69 16.12 -16.36
C THR A 195 18.72 15.32 -15.49
N GLY A 196 17.92 14.43 -16.07
CA GLY A 196 17.06 13.48 -15.34
C GLY A 196 17.40 12.04 -15.71
N LEU A 197 16.70 11.09 -15.07
CA LEU A 197 16.70 9.68 -15.50
C LEU A 197 15.35 9.33 -16.11
N GLN A 198 15.34 8.55 -17.18
CA GLN A 198 14.15 8.11 -17.87
C GLN A 198 14.27 6.66 -18.37
N ILE A 199 13.29 5.84 -17.98
CA ILE A 199 13.05 4.52 -18.58
C ILE A 199 11.60 4.43 -19.05
N LEU A 200 11.38 3.70 -20.13
CA LEU A 200 10.10 3.60 -20.81
C LEU A 200 9.59 2.17 -20.79
N GLY A 201 8.27 2.01 -20.79
CA GLY A 201 7.62 0.73 -20.96
C GLY A 201 6.35 0.85 -21.76
N GLN A 202 5.89 -0.29 -22.26
CA GLN A 202 4.69 -0.37 -23.06
C GLN A 202 3.49 -0.83 -22.23
N VAL A 203 2.38 -0.14 -22.42
CA VAL A 203 1.05 -0.55 -21.95
C VAL A 203 0.28 -0.98 -23.17
N ASN A 204 0.23 -2.30 -23.39
CA ASN A 204 -0.43 -2.90 -24.54
C ASN A 204 -1.95 -2.81 -24.46
N LYS A 205 -2.60 -2.61 -25.60
CA LYS A 205 -4.05 -2.72 -25.76
C LYS A 205 -4.54 -4.04 -25.18
N SER A 206 -5.60 -3.98 -24.39
CA SER A 206 -6.18 -5.18 -23.81
C SER A 206 -7.17 -5.78 -24.79
N GLY A 207 -6.72 -6.76 -25.58
CA GLY A 207 -7.59 -7.58 -26.41
C GLY A 207 -8.31 -8.63 -25.55
N SER A 208 -9.63 -8.50 -25.40
CA SER A 208 -10.60 -9.54 -25.01
C SER A 208 -10.19 -10.57 -23.95
N ASN A 209 -10.81 -10.48 -22.77
CA ASN A 209 -11.10 -11.55 -21.79
C ASN A 209 -9.95 -12.42 -21.23
N SER A 210 -8.69 -12.18 -21.57
CA SER A 210 -7.58 -12.84 -20.88
C SER A 210 -7.44 -12.32 -19.45
N GLN A 211 -7.66 -13.18 -18.45
CA GLN A 211 -7.40 -12.90 -17.04
C GLN A 211 -5.89 -12.86 -16.70
N SER A 212 -4.99 -13.06 -17.67
CA SER A 212 -3.56 -13.02 -17.41
C SER A 212 -3.05 -11.58 -17.30
N VAL A 213 -2.35 -11.28 -16.20
CA VAL A 213 -1.64 -10.02 -16.03
C VAL A 213 -0.39 -10.07 -16.90
N LEU A 214 -0.37 -9.30 -17.97
CA LEU A 214 0.82 -9.13 -18.80
C LEU A 214 1.78 -8.16 -18.11
N SER A 215 3.07 -8.49 -18.13
CA SER A 215 4.12 -7.62 -17.63
C SER A 215 5.13 -7.31 -18.73
N GLU A 216 5.39 -6.04 -18.96
CA GLU A 216 6.41 -5.57 -19.91
C GLU A 216 7.61 -5.02 -19.14
N PRO A 217 8.85 -5.23 -19.61
CA PRO A 217 10.02 -4.60 -19.02
C PRO A 217 10.01 -3.09 -19.24
N LEU A 218 10.63 -2.36 -18.31
CA LEU A 218 11.07 -1.00 -18.55
C LEU A 218 12.47 -1.04 -19.16
N VAL A 219 12.71 -0.22 -20.18
CA VAL A 219 13.97 -0.14 -20.93
C VAL A 219 14.41 1.33 -21.08
N PRO A 220 15.72 1.60 -21.25
CA PRO A 220 16.23 2.93 -21.57
C PRO A 220 15.63 3.49 -22.86
N LEU A 221 15.67 4.81 -23.03
CA LEU A 221 15.13 5.48 -24.23
C LEU A 221 15.76 4.98 -25.53
N GLU A 222 17.08 4.85 -25.58
CA GLU A 222 17.79 4.39 -26.77
C GLU A 222 17.37 2.96 -27.16
N GLU A 223 17.25 2.07 -26.18
CA GLU A 223 16.81 0.69 -26.40
C GLU A 223 15.33 0.65 -26.84
N PHE A 224 14.47 1.47 -26.23
CA PHE A 224 13.06 1.56 -26.60
C PHE A 224 12.88 2.01 -28.06
N GLU A 225 13.67 2.99 -28.52
CA GLU A 225 13.61 3.49 -29.90
C GLU A 225 14.17 2.50 -30.92
N LEU A 226 15.07 1.58 -30.53
CA LEU A 226 15.54 0.51 -31.42
C LEU A 226 14.51 -0.61 -31.62
N MET A 227 13.58 -0.76 -30.68
CA MET A 227 12.57 -1.82 -30.73
C MET A 227 11.34 -1.44 -31.58
N HIS A 228 11.15 -0.17 -31.96
CA HIS A 228 9.89 0.38 -32.50
C HIS A 228 10.09 1.31 -33.70
#